data_AF-A0A1Y0G7V3-F1
#
_entry.id   AF-A0A1Y0G7V3-F1
#
_cell.length_a   1.000
_cell.length_b   1.000
_cell.length_c   1.000
_cell.angle_alpha   90.00
_cell.angle_beta   90.00
_cell.angle_gamma   90.00
#
_symmetry.space_group_name_H-M   'P 1'
#
loop_
_entity.id
_entity.type
_entity.pdbx_description
1 polymer ?
#
loop_
_entity_poly.entity_id
_entity_poly.type
_entity_poly.pdbx_seq_one_letter_code
_entity_poly.pdbx_strand_id
1 'polypeptide(L)'
;MQDNQTMGAQLQQLLTAISIHGNQHVLEIERDLAQTNSLLEEAIRKLGESFLSIHQGLSSHQNLAADLLDGQSGEELTRLQAEINQHINAAITGLQFQDMTSQLITKMTKHIAELHDVFAVMDRPDRQIPAVADEADILAIVNAMNADLQRQRLIFDDVSRKKVTQQHLDSGDIELF
;
A
#
# COMPACT_ATOMS: atom_id res chain seq x y z
N MET A 1 12.11 41.32 26.36
CA MET A 1 11.58 40.24 27.24
C MET A 1 10.16 39.81 26.86
N GLN A 2 9.27 40.69 26.37
CA GLN A 2 7.91 40.31 25.94
C GLN A 2 7.85 39.46 24.65
N ASP A 3 8.80 39.65 23.71
CA ASP A 3 8.82 38.95 22.41
C ASP A 3 9.15 37.44 22.50
N ASN A 4 10.01 37.05 23.45
CA ASN A 4 10.35 35.62 23.67
C ASN A 4 9.20 34.85 24.33
N GLN A 5 8.40 35.54 25.13
CA GLN A 5 7.22 34.95 25.80
C GLN A 5 6.11 34.62 24.80
N THR A 6 6.05 35.31 23.66
CA THR A 6 5.09 34.98 22.59
C THR A 6 5.64 33.92 21.65
N MET A 7 6.95 33.90 21.39
CA MET A 7 7.57 32.95 20.45
C MET A 7 7.49 31.49 20.91
N GLY A 8 7.83 31.20 22.18
CA GLY A 8 7.77 29.82 22.70
C GLY A 8 6.36 29.23 22.65
N ALA A 9 5.36 30.03 23.06
CA ALA A 9 3.95 29.64 23.01
C ALA A 9 3.44 29.43 21.56
N GLN A 10 3.81 30.32 20.63
CA GLN A 10 3.42 30.21 19.22
C GLN A 10 4.06 28.99 18.55
N LEU A 11 5.34 28.72 18.83
CA LEU A 11 6.03 27.55 18.29
C LEU A 11 5.44 26.24 18.85
N GLN A 12 5.14 26.19 20.16
CA GLN A 12 4.46 25.04 20.75
C GLN A 12 3.08 24.83 20.14
N GLN A 13 2.30 25.90 19.95
CA GLN A 13 0.98 25.81 19.33
C GLN A 13 1.07 25.29 17.89
N LEU A 14 2.07 25.73 17.11
CA LEU A 14 2.30 25.24 15.76
C LEU A 14 2.69 23.75 15.75
N LEU A 15 3.61 23.34 16.63
CA LEU A 15 4.03 21.93 16.73
C LEU A 15 2.88 21.01 17.14
N THR A 16 2.08 21.41 18.13
CA THR A 16 0.87 20.67 18.52
C THR A 16 -0.15 20.63 17.39
N ALA A 17 -0.38 21.74 16.68
CA ALA A 17 -1.31 21.76 15.55
C ALA A 17 -0.84 20.83 14.40
N ILE A 18 0.45 20.87 14.05
CA ILE A 18 1.05 20.00 13.02
C ILE A 18 0.97 18.54 13.45
N SER A 19 1.27 18.23 14.71
CA SER A 19 1.19 16.86 15.22
C SER A 19 -0.25 16.32 15.21
N ILE A 20 -1.22 17.08 15.72
CA ILE A 20 -2.63 16.67 15.73
C ILE A 20 -3.14 16.46 14.30
N HIS A 21 -2.94 17.44 13.44
CA HIS A 21 -3.42 17.39 12.05
C HIS A 21 -2.71 16.30 11.24
N GLY A 22 -1.40 16.14 11.44
CA GLY A 22 -0.59 15.10 10.82
C GLY A 22 -1.04 13.71 11.22
N ASN A 23 -1.27 13.47 12.51
CA ASN A 23 -1.79 12.19 13.01
C ASN A 23 -3.19 11.89 12.48
N GLN A 24 -4.08 12.89 12.40
CA GLN A 24 -5.41 12.71 11.82
C GLN A 24 -5.34 12.29 10.35
N HIS A 25 -4.53 12.97 9.53
CA HIS A 25 -4.37 12.62 8.13
C HIS A 25 -3.72 11.27 7.93
N VAL A 26 -2.71 10.92 8.74
CA VAL A 26 -2.08 9.60 8.70
C VAL A 26 -3.13 8.51 8.96
N LEU A 27 -3.93 8.63 10.03
CA LEU A 27 -4.98 7.66 10.35
C LEU A 27 -6.05 7.55 9.25
N GLU A 28 -6.38 8.66 8.58
CA GLU A 28 -7.30 8.67 7.45
C GLU A 28 -6.71 7.91 6.25
N ILE A 29 -5.46 8.19 5.89
CA ILE A 29 -4.77 7.50 4.79
C ILE A 29 -4.61 6.00 5.11
N GLU A 30 -4.30 5.62 6.36
CA GLU A 30 -4.25 4.21 6.75
C GLU A 30 -5.60 3.50 6.55
N ARG A 31 -6.71 4.17 6.94
CA ARG A 31 -8.05 3.64 6.73
C ARG A 31 -8.37 3.49 5.24
N ASP A 32 -8.11 4.52 4.44
CA ASP A 32 -8.37 4.51 3.00
C ASP A 32 -7.55 3.43 2.29
N LEU A 33 -6.30 3.26 2.69
CA LEU A 33 -5.40 2.25 2.13
C LEU A 33 -5.84 0.83 2.50
N ALA A 34 -6.26 0.61 3.75
CA ALA A 34 -6.84 -0.67 4.18
C ALA A 34 -8.13 -0.99 3.42
N GLN A 35 -9.00 0.00 3.24
CA GLN A 35 -10.23 -0.14 2.45
C GLN A 35 -9.93 -0.43 0.98
N THR A 36 -8.96 0.26 0.38
CA THR A 36 -8.53 0.05 -1.01
C THR A 36 -7.99 -1.36 -1.21
N ASN A 37 -7.19 -1.87 -0.27
CA ASN A 37 -6.70 -3.25 -0.32
C ASN A 37 -7.84 -4.27 -0.28
N SER A 38 -8.82 -4.07 0.62
CA SER A 38 -9.99 -4.94 0.74
C SER A 38 -10.85 -4.94 -0.54
N LEU A 39 -11.13 -3.76 -1.09
CA LEU A 39 -11.90 -3.62 -2.34
C LEU A 39 -11.17 -4.24 -3.53
N LEU A 40 -9.85 -4.09 -3.60
CA LEU A 40 -9.03 -4.69 -4.64
C LEU A 40 -9.05 -6.22 -4.55
N GLU A 41 -8.90 -6.77 -3.34
CA GLU A 41 -8.98 -8.21 -3.10
C GLU A 41 -10.36 -8.78 -3.47
N GLU A 42 -11.44 -8.08 -3.08
CA GLU A 42 -12.80 -8.49 -3.41
C GLU A 42 -13.07 -8.42 -4.93
N ALA A 43 -12.63 -7.35 -5.60
CA ALA A 43 -12.80 -7.19 -7.05
C ALA A 43 -12.10 -8.31 -7.82
N ILE A 44 -10.88 -8.68 -7.39
CA ILE A 44 -10.09 -9.71 -8.08
C ILE A 44 -10.67 -11.09 -7.81
N ARG A 45 -11.14 -11.37 -6.59
CA ARG A 45 -11.87 -12.60 -6.27
C ARG A 45 -13.11 -12.74 -7.16
N LYS A 46 -13.93 -11.70 -7.27
CA LYS A 46 -15.13 -11.68 -8.13
C LYS A 46 -14.80 -11.86 -9.61
N LEU A 47 -13.71 -11.25 -10.09
CA LEU A 47 -13.24 -11.45 -11.46
C LEU A 47 -12.84 -12.91 -11.68
N GLY A 48 -12.06 -13.50 -10.77
CA GLY A 48 -11.68 -14.92 -10.82
C GLY A 48 -12.88 -15.86 -10.82
N GLU A 49 -13.86 -15.63 -9.94
CA GLU A 49 -15.12 -16.38 -9.88
C GLU A 49 -15.94 -16.25 -11.17
N SER A 50 -16.03 -15.04 -11.74
CA SER A 50 -16.71 -14.78 -13.01
C SER A 50 -16.05 -15.54 -14.16
N PHE A 51 -14.71 -15.49 -14.27
CA PHE A 51 -13.97 -16.23 -15.30
C PHE A 51 -14.17 -17.74 -15.18
N LEU A 52 -14.10 -18.29 -13.95
CA LEU A 52 -14.29 -19.72 -13.72
C LEU A 52 -15.74 -20.15 -14.05
N SER A 53 -16.72 -19.32 -13.69
CA SER A 53 -18.14 -19.57 -13.99
C SER A 53 -18.42 -19.53 -15.49
N ILE A 54 -17.86 -18.56 -16.22
CA ILE A 54 -17.95 -18.49 -17.68
C ILE A 54 -17.34 -19.74 -18.31
N HIS A 55 -16.17 -20.18 -17.83
CA HIS A 55 -15.53 -21.40 -18.31
C HIS A 55 -16.38 -22.65 -18.08
N GLN A 56 -16.95 -22.82 -16.88
CA GLN A 56 -17.81 -23.97 -16.56
C GLN A 56 -19.08 -23.98 -17.41
N GLY A 57 -19.76 -22.83 -17.52
CA GLY A 57 -20.95 -22.70 -18.36
C GLY A 57 -20.65 -22.97 -19.83
N LEU A 58 -19.53 -22.45 -20.32
CA LEU A 58 -19.11 -22.67 -21.70
C LEU A 58 -18.70 -24.13 -21.96
N SER A 59 -17.91 -24.75 -21.09
CA SER A 59 -17.54 -26.17 -21.18
C SER A 59 -18.78 -27.07 -21.18
N SER A 60 -19.80 -26.74 -20.39
CA SER A 60 -21.07 -27.48 -20.36
C SER A 60 -21.87 -27.30 -21.65
N HIS A 61 -21.96 -26.08 -22.18
CA HIS A 61 -22.59 -25.82 -23.48
C HIS A 61 -21.85 -26.49 -24.64
N GLN A 62 -20.53 -26.59 -24.54
CA GLN A 62 -19.66 -27.21 -25.53
C GLN A 62 -19.77 -28.74 -25.55
N ASN A 63 -19.84 -29.40 -24.38
CA ASN A 63 -20.10 -30.85 -24.31
C ASN A 63 -21.45 -31.23 -24.93
N LEU A 64 -22.47 -30.40 -24.70
CA LEU A 64 -23.79 -30.56 -25.33
C LEU A 64 -23.75 -30.30 -26.84
N ALA A 65 -22.93 -29.34 -27.30
CA ALA A 65 -22.79 -29.02 -28.72
C ALA A 65 -21.95 -30.06 -29.48
N ALA A 66 -20.88 -30.59 -28.89
CA ALA A 66 -20.04 -31.63 -29.49
C ALA A 66 -20.80 -32.95 -29.73
N ASP A 67 -21.79 -33.24 -28.89
CA ASP A 67 -22.69 -34.40 -29.05
C ASP A 67 -23.72 -34.22 -30.18
N LEU A 68 -23.89 -32.97 -30.67
CA LEU A 68 -24.90 -32.58 -31.66
C LEU A 68 -24.32 -32.13 -33.02
N LEU A 69 -23.01 -31.95 -33.15
CA LEU A 69 -22.38 -31.29 -34.30
C LEU A 69 -21.46 -32.22 -35.10
N ASP A 70 -21.50 -32.10 -36.43
CA ASP A 70 -20.62 -32.81 -37.38
C ASP A 70 -19.26 -32.08 -37.55
N GLY A 71 -18.24 -32.79 -38.06
CA GLY A 71 -16.81 -32.52 -37.84
C GLY A 71 -16.27 -31.10 -38.11
N GLN A 72 -16.88 -30.28 -38.98
CA GLN A 72 -16.42 -28.90 -39.23
C GLN A 72 -16.77 -27.94 -38.09
N SER A 73 -17.94 -28.09 -37.46
CA SER A 73 -18.35 -27.22 -36.35
C SER A 73 -17.62 -27.59 -35.04
N GLY A 74 -17.06 -28.80 -34.95
CA GLY A 74 -16.20 -29.23 -33.85
C GLY A 74 -14.81 -28.57 -33.86
N GLU A 75 -14.22 -28.34 -35.04
CA GLU A 75 -12.93 -27.65 -35.17
C GLU A 75 -13.01 -26.17 -34.75
N GLU A 76 -14.06 -25.45 -35.17
CA GLU A 76 -14.28 -24.06 -34.72
C GLU A 76 -14.47 -23.96 -33.19
N LEU A 77 -15.18 -24.92 -32.60
CA LEU A 77 -15.37 -25.01 -31.15
C LEU A 77 -14.05 -25.23 -30.42
N THR A 78 -13.19 -26.09 -30.96
CA THR A 78 -11.86 -26.39 -30.42
C THR A 78 -10.92 -25.18 -30.49
N ARG A 79 -10.99 -24.40 -31.59
CA ARG A 79 -10.21 -23.17 -31.72
C ARG A 79 -10.66 -22.10 -30.71
N LEU A 80 -11.98 -21.92 -30.54
CA LEU A 80 -12.53 -20.99 -29.55
C LEU A 80 -12.13 -21.41 -28.11
N GLN A 81 -12.00 -22.71 -27.85
CA GLN A 81 -11.51 -23.25 -26.58
C GLN A 81 -10.05 -22.84 -26.31
N ALA A 82 -9.18 -22.88 -27.31
CA ALA A 82 -7.79 -22.45 -27.18
C ALA A 82 -7.66 -20.95 -26.90
N GLU A 83 -8.46 -20.11 -27.58
CA GLU A 83 -8.47 -18.66 -27.36
C GLU A 83 -8.96 -18.29 -25.94
N ILE A 84 -9.96 -19.00 -25.43
CA ILE A 84 -10.47 -18.77 -24.06
C ILE A 84 -9.47 -19.21 -23.00
N ASN A 85 -8.82 -20.38 -23.19
CA ASN A 85 -7.74 -20.81 -22.30
C ASN A 85 -6.59 -19.80 -22.27
N GLN A 86 -6.28 -19.17 -23.40
CA GLN A 86 -5.28 -18.09 -23.46
C GLN A 86 -5.73 -16.84 -22.69
N HIS A 87 -6.99 -16.43 -22.81
CA HIS A 87 -7.53 -15.31 -22.03
C HIS A 87 -7.60 -15.60 -20.52
N ILE A 88 -7.84 -16.84 -20.12
CA ILE A 88 -7.79 -17.27 -18.72
C ILE A 88 -6.37 -17.19 -18.18
N ASN A 89 -5.39 -17.69 -18.93
CA ASN A 89 -3.98 -17.55 -18.54
C ASN A 89 -3.58 -16.08 -18.38
N ALA A 90 -4.08 -15.19 -19.23
CA ALA A 90 -3.89 -13.75 -19.07
C ALA A 90 -4.59 -13.17 -17.82
N ALA A 91 -5.77 -13.69 -17.45
CA ALA A 91 -6.45 -13.31 -16.21
C ALA A 91 -5.71 -13.83 -14.96
N ILE A 92 -5.08 -15.01 -15.04
CA ILE A 92 -4.20 -15.55 -13.98
C ILE A 92 -2.92 -14.69 -13.86
N THR A 93 -2.34 -14.21 -14.97
CA THR A 93 -1.30 -13.17 -14.93
C THR A 93 -1.83 -11.88 -14.27
N GLY A 94 -3.12 -11.56 -14.44
CA GLY A 94 -3.81 -10.49 -13.71
C GLY A 94 -3.84 -10.68 -12.18
N LEU A 95 -3.91 -11.92 -11.68
CA LEU A 95 -3.76 -12.19 -10.23
C LEU A 95 -2.34 -11.91 -9.73
N GLN A 96 -1.31 -11.97 -10.59
CA GLN A 96 0.04 -11.56 -10.19
C GLN A 96 0.13 -10.04 -9.99
N PHE A 97 -0.65 -9.25 -10.74
CA PHE A 97 -0.81 -7.82 -10.47
C PHE A 97 -1.49 -7.56 -9.12
N GLN A 98 -2.38 -8.45 -8.66
CA GLN A 98 -2.93 -8.36 -7.31
C GLN A 98 -1.81 -8.41 -6.28
N ASP A 99 -0.97 -9.43 -6.35
CA ASP A 99 0.05 -9.68 -5.34
C ASP A 99 1.04 -8.50 -5.29
N MET A 100 1.48 -8.01 -6.45
CA MET A 100 2.29 -6.80 -6.54
C MET A 100 1.59 -5.57 -5.95
N THR A 101 0.29 -5.41 -6.18
CA THR A 101 -0.49 -4.28 -5.63
C THR A 101 -0.65 -4.39 -4.12
N SER A 102 -0.96 -5.57 -3.59
CA SER A 102 -1.04 -5.82 -2.14
C SER A 102 0.32 -5.63 -1.45
N GLN A 103 1.43 -6.00 -2.11
CA GLN A 103 2.78 -5.71 -1.62
C GLN A 103 3.06 -4.20 -1.57
N LEU A 104 2.69 -3.45 -2.62
CA LEU A 104 2.83 -1.99 -2.65
C LEU A 104 1.98 -1.31 -1.59
N ILE A 105 0.74 -1.75 -1.39
CA ILE A 105 -0.14 -1.25 -0.33
C ILE A 105 0.48 -1.54 1.04
N THR A 106 0.93 -2.78 1.29
CA THR A 106 1.61 -3.13 2.56
C THR A 106 2.82 -2.23 2.82
N LYS A 107 3.60 -1.92 1.77
CA LYS A 107 4.72 -0.98 1.85
C LYS A 107 4.27 0.43 2.18
N MET A 108 3.21 0.93 1.54
CA MET A 108 2.62 2.23 1.87
C MET A 108 2.13 2.29 3.31
N THR A 109 1.42 1.26 3.80
CA THR A 109 0.98 1.19 5.20
C THR A 109 2.15 1.31 6.16
N LYS A 110 3.26 0.62 5.86
CA LYS A 110 4.48 0.73 6.68
C LYS A 110 5.07 2.15 6.66
N HIS A 111 5.18 2.77 5.50
CA HIS A 111 5.69 4.15 5.40
C HIS A 111 4.79 5.14 6.15
N ILE A 112 3.48 4.91 6.15
CA ILE A 112 2.52 5.76 6.85
C ILE A 112 2.64 5.58 8.38
N ALA A 113 2.79 4.34 8.86
CA ALA A 113 3.07 4.09 10.28
C ALA A 113 4.40 4.74 10.73
N GLU A 114 5.41 4.75 9.87
CA GLU A 114 6.68 5.45 10.13
C GLU A 114 6.49 6.98 10.13
N LEU A 115 5.57 7.52 9.32
CA LEU A 115 5.19 8.93 9.35
C LEU A 115 4.41 9.30 10.63
N HIS A 116 3.57 8.40 11.14
CA HIS A 116 2.95 8.55 12.45
C HIS A 116 4.02 8.66 13.56
N ASP A 117 5.04 7.81 13.54
CA ASP A 117 6.13 7.86 14.52
C ASP A 117 6.91 9.20 14.48
N VAL A 118 6.97 9.85 13.32
CA VAL A 118 7.54 11.21 13.18
C VAL A 118 6.67 12.25 13.89
N PHE A 119 5.35 12.21 13.70
CA PHE A 119 4.43 13.11 14.41
C PHE A 119 4.45 12.87 15.92
N ALA A 120 4.57 11.61 16.35
CA ALA A 120 4.70 11.25 17.76
C ALA A 120 5.97 11.81 18.43
N VAL A 121 7.06 12.10 17.68
CA VAL A 121 8.25 12.79 18.22
C VAL A 121 7.96 14.25 18.55
N MET A 122 7.09 14.91 17.79
CA MET A 122 6.74 16.32 18.02
C MET A 122 5.75 16.51 19.17
N ASP A 123 4.97 15.47 19.51
CA ASP A 123 3.97 15.53 20.59
C ASP A 123 4.51 15.11 21.97
N ARG A 124 5.81 14.78 22.08
CA ARG A 124 6.32 14.20 23.31
C ARG A 124 6.30 15.21 24.48
N PRO A 125 5.85 14.81 25.68
CA PRO A 125 5.77 15.70 26.84
C PRO A 125 7.12 16.30 27.26
N ASP A 126 8.22 15.56 27.07
CA ASP A 126 9.60 16.01 27.38
C ASP A 126 10.13 17.07 26.41
N ARG A 127 9.36 17.40 25.37
CA ARG A 127 9.73 18.35 24.31
C ARG A 127 8.79 19.53 24.20
N GLN A 128 7.89 19.68 25.16
CA GLN A 128 7.03 20.84 25.22
C GLN A 128 7.87 22.09 25.48
N ILE A 129 7.76 23.07 24.59
CA ILE A 129 8.40 24.36 24.73
C ILE A 129 7.57 25.17 25.73
N PRO A 130 8.14 25.56 26.89
CA PRO A 130 7.41 26.37 27.85
C PRO A 130 6.97 27.69 27.23
N ALA A 131 5.79 28.18 27.63
CA ALA A 131 5.28 29.47 27.15
C ALA A 131 6.24 30.64 27.47
N VAL A 132 6.99 30.51 28.56
CA VAL A 132 8.08 31.43 28.92
C VAL A 132 9.37 30.62 28.91
N ALA A 133 10.08 30.66 27.80
CA ALA A 133 11.38 30.04 27.64
C ALA A 133 12.37 31.06 27.07
N ASP A 134 13.63 31.00 27.50
CA ASP A 134 14.68 31.79 26.89
C ASP A 134 15.03 31.21 25.51
N GLU A 135 15.58 32.05 24.64
CA GLU A 135 15.93 31.67 23.26
C GLU A 135 16.87 30.45 23.21
N ALA A 136 17.80 30.37 24.17
CA ALA A 136 18.72 29.24 24.31
C ALA A 136 17.99 27.92 24.61
N ASP A 137 16.94 27.95 25.43
CA ASP A 137 16.15 26.78 25.79
C ASP A 137 15.29 26.32 24.61
N ILE A 138 14.66 27.28 23.91
CA ILE A 138 13.88 27.01 22.69
C ILE A 138 14.79 26.35 21.64
N LEU A 139 15.98 26.91 21.40
CA LEU A 139 16.96 26.35 20.46
C LEU A 139 17.41 24.95 20.88
N ALA A 140 17.65 24.71 22.17
CA ALA A 140 18.04 23.39 22.66
C ALA A 140 16.95 22.33 22.39
N ILE A 141 15.68 22.66 22.67
CA ILE A 141 14.54 21.77 22.43
C ILE A 141 14.35 21.49 20.93
N VAL A 142 14.39 22.53 20.08
CA VAL A 142 14.24 22.38 18.63
C VAL A 142 15.39 21.56 18.03
N ASN A 143 16.63 21.78 18.48
CA ASN A 143 17.78 20.99 18.03
C ASN A 143 17.66 19.52 18.47
N ALA A 144 17.16 19.26 19.67
CA ALA A 144 16.87 17.90 20.13
C ALA A 144 15.78 17.25 19.25
N MET A 145 14.69 17.95 18.94
CA MET A 145 13.67 17.50 17.98
C MET A 145 14.26 17.15 16.62
N ASN A 146 15.09 18.02 16.07
CA ASN A 146 15.73 17.81 14.77
C ASN A 146 16.65 16.56 14.79
N ALA A 147 17.41 16.35 15.86
CA ALA A 147 18.24 15.15 16.03
C ALA A 147 17.39 13.87 16.11
N ASP A 148 16.25 13.93 16.80
CA ASP A 148 15.09 13.02 16.75
C ASP A 148 14.75 12.56 15.33
N LEU A 149 14.30 13.54 14.55
CA LEU A 149 13.81 13.36 13.20
C LEU A 149 14.90 12.82 12.26
N GLN A 150 16.14 13.28 12.42
CA GLN A 150 17.27 12.77 11.65
C GLN A 150 17.56 11.30 11.96
N ARG A 151 17.50 10.89 13.23
CA ARG A 151 17.67 9.48 13.62
C ARG A 151 16.57 8.60 13.03
N GLN A 152 15.31 9.03 13.11
CA GLN A 152 14.20 8.29 12.49
C GLN A 152 14.36 8.18 10.97
N ARG A 153 14.78 9.25 10.30
CA ARG A 153 15.03 9.25 8.85
C ARG A 153 16.11 8.25 8.44
N LEU A 154 17.19 8.13 9.20
CA LEU A 154 18.27 7.17 8.90
C LEU A 154 17.80 5.72 9.06
N ILE A 155 16.97 5.45 10.08
CA ILE A 155 16.35 4.13 10.28
C ILE A 155 15.43 3.81 9.10
N PHE A 156 14.62 4.77 8.66
CA PHE A 156 13.75 4.64 7.50
C PHE A 156 14.53 4.31 6.21
N ASP A 157 15.60 5.06 5.92
CA ASP A 157 16.41 4.87 4.72
C ASP A 157 17.08 3.49 4.68
N ASP A 158 17.58 2.96 5.82
CA ASP A 158 18.16 1.60 5.89
C ASP A 158 17.12 0.51 5.67
N VAL A 159 15.95 0.65 6.31
CA VAL A 159 14.83 -0.30 6.21
C VAL A 159 14.24 -0.32 4.80
N SER A 160 14.13 0.83 4.15
CA SER A 160 13.61 0.98 2.78
C SER A 160 14.55 0.35 1.74
N ARG A 161 15.87 0.49 1.92
CA ARG A 161 16.89 -0.07 1.01
C ARG A 161 17.03 -1.59 1.09
N LYS A 162 16.85 -2.19 2.28
CA LYS A 162 16.99 -3.66 2.46
C LYS A 162 15.85 -4.49 1.84
N LYS A 163 14.72 -3.89 1.48
CA LYS A 163 13.49 -4.64 1.12
C LYS A 163 13.09 -4.65 -0.36
N VAL A 164 13.89 -4.08 -1.27
CA VAL A 164 13.55 -4.07 -2.70
C VAL A 164 14.65 -4.74 -3.51
N THR A 165 14.42 -6.00 -3.89
CA THR A 165 15.21 -6.68 -4.92
C THR A 165 14.36 -7.68 -5.69
N GLN A 166 13.27 -7.22 -6.29
CA GLN A 166 12.71 -7.90 -7.46
C GLN A 166 11.88 -6.90 -8.27
N GLN A 167 12.39 -6.54 -9.45
CA GLN A 167 11.77 -5.58 -10.36
C GLN A 167 11.25 -6.23 -11.64
N HIS A 168 11.52 -7.52 -11.89
CA HIS A 168 11.11 -8.22 -13.11
C HIS A 168 10.49 -9.59 -12.81
N LEU A 169 9.40 -9.86 -13.53
CA LEU A 169 8.57 -11.06 -13.48
C LEU A 169 9.16 -12.24 -14.29
N ASP A 170 10.32 -12.04 -14.92
CA ASP A 170 10.86 -12.93 -15.96
C ASP A 170 12.08 -13.77 -15.51
N SER A 171 12.42 -13.77 -14.21
CA SER A 171 13.58 -14.54 -13.71
C SER A 171 13.30 -15.30 -12.42
N GLY A 172 12.28 -16.14 -12.45
CA GLY A 172 12.10 -17.19 -11.46
C GLY A 172 11.48 -18.39 -12.14
N ASP A 173 12.32 -19.29 -12.66
CA ASP A 173 11.90 -20.65 -12.99
C ASP A 173 11.16 -21.22 -11.78
N ILE A 174 9.88 -21.52 -11.96
CA ILE A 174 9.11 -22.25 -10.95
C ILE A 174 9.56 -23.71 -11.05
N GLU A 175 10.46 -24.13 -10.17
CA GLU A 175 10.57 -25.56 -9.82
C GLU A 175 9.24 -25.96 -9.18
N LEU A 176 8.42 -26.67 -9.97
CA LEU A 176 7.25 -27.41 -9.50
C LEU A 176 7.70 -28.46 -8.49
N PHE A 177 7.36 -28.26 -7.21
CA PHE A 177 7.24 -29.33 -6.22
C PHE A 177 5.77 -29.66 -6.01
#